data_AF-A0A376LJ28-F1
#
_entry.id   AF-A0A376LJ28-F1
#
_cell.length_a   1.000
_cell.length_b   1.000
_cell.length_c   1.000
_cell.angle_alpha   90.00
_cell.angle_beta   90.00
_cell.angle_gamma   90.00
#
_symmetry.space_group_name_H-M   'P 1'
#
loop_
_entity.id
_entity.type
_entity.pdbx_description
1 polymer ?
#
loop_
_entity_poly.entity_id
_entity_poly.type
_entity_poly.pdbx_seq_one_letter_code
_entity_poly.pdbx_strand_id
1 'polypeptide(L)'
;MKPLAPQIILGNTFHLWLRPGQEIMKLHGDLHDFMQWKGPILTDSGGFQVFSLGDIRKITEQGVHFRNPINGDPIFPRPGKVDGDSVRSWFGYRHDL
;
A
#
# COMPACT_ATOMS: atom_id res chain seq x y z
N MET A 1 -30.74 10.89 7.89
CA MET A 1 -29.28 10.67 8.04
C MET A 1 -28.58 11.91 7.48
N LYS A 2 -27.66 12.55 8.22
CA LYS A 2 -26.81 13.60 7.64
C LYS A 2 -25.76 12.93 6.73
N PRO A 3 -25.47 13.48 5.54
CA PRO A 3 -24.40 12.94 4.70
C PRO A 3 -23.05 13.10 5.42
N LEU A 4 -22.24 12.04 5.40
CA LEU A 4 -20.85 12.11 5.83
C LEU A 4 -20.02 12.82 4.76
N ALA A 5 -19.30 13.85 5.16
CA ALA A 5 -18.29 14.54 4.35
C ALA A 5 -16.91 14.30 5.00
N PRO A 6 -16.21 13.21 4.65
CA PRO A 6 -14.90 12.93 5.21
C PRO A 6 -13.90 14.01 4.80
N GLN A 7 -13.08 14.45 5.76
CA GLN A 7 -12.04 15.47 5.55
C GLN A 7 -10.68 14.85 5.19
N ILE A 8 -10.52 13.55 5.45
CA ILE A 8 -9.32 12.78 5.15
C ILE A 8 -9.71 11.30 5.00
N ILE A 9 -8.96 10.57 4.19
CA ILE A 9 -9.09 9.12 4.06
C ILE A 9 -7.75 8.44 4.36
N LEU A 10 -7.79 7.23 4.91
CA LEU A 10 -6.60 6.41 5.16
C LEU A 10 -6.50 5.33 4.08
N GLY A 11 -5.45 5.39 3.27
CA GLY A 11 -5.11 4.37 2.28
C GLY A 11 -4.15 3.33 2.85
N ASN A 12 -4.49 2.05 2.72
CA ASN A 12 -3.61 0.97 3.15
C ASN A 12 -2.63 0.57 2.03
N THR A 13 -1.34 0.76 2.30
CA THR A 13 -0.27 0.56 1.32
C THR A 13 -0.10 -0.90 0.92
N PHE A 14 -0.28 -1.83 1.86
CA PHE A 14 -0.11 -3.25 1.61
C PHE A 14 -1.13 -3.78 0.58
N HIS A 15 -2.40 -3.38 0.71
CA HIS A 15 -3.42 -3.81 -0.23
C HIS A 15 -3.22 -3.22 -1.63
N LEU A 16 -2.97 -1.92 -1.73
CA LEU A 16 -2.74 -1.25 -3.02
C LEU A 16 -1.54 -1.83 -3.77
N TRP A 17 -0.50 -2.22 -3.02
CA TRP A 17 0.68 -2.87 -3.58
C TRP A 17 0.42 -4.29 -4.09
N LEU A 18 -0.43 -5.07 -3.41
CA LEU A 18 -0.82 -6.41 -3.89
C LEU A 18 -1.79 -6.35 -5.07
N ARG A 19 -2.77 -5.45 -4.99
CA ARG A 19 -3.79 -5.25 -6.02
C ARG A 19 -4.39 -3.84 -5.91
N PRO A 20 -4.41 -3.06 -6.99
CA PRO A 20 -4.15 -3.45 -8.37
C PRO A 20 -2.66 -3.63 -8.70
N GLY A 21 -1.76 -3.25 -7.79
CA GLY A 21 -0.32 -3.38 -7.98
C GLY A 21 0.29 -2.24 -8.80
N GLN A 22 1.62 -2.22 -8.85
CA GLN A 22 2.34 -1.00 -9.21
C GLN A 22 2.15 -0.51 -10.63
N GLU A 23 2.11 -1.45 -11.57
CA GLU A 23 2.01 -1.13 -12.99
C GLU A 23 0.66 -0.49 -13.31
N ILE A 24 -0.41 -0.96 -12.66
CA ILE A 24 -1.74 -0.37 -12.85
C ILE A 24 -1.83 1.03 -12.23
N MET A 25 -1.23 1.24 -11.05
CA MET A 25 -1.25 2.55 -10.39
C MET A 25 -0.52 3.60 -11.23
N LYS A 26 0.65 3.28 -11.78
CA LYS A 26 1.41 4.17 -12.67
C LYS A 26 0.61 4.57 -13.92
N LEU A 27 -0.19 3.67 -14.49
CA LEU A 27 -1.03 3.96 -15.65
C LEU A 27 -2.15 4.97 -15.34
N HIS A 28 -2.53 5.11 -14.08
CA HIS A 28 -3.59 6.02 -13.63
C HIS A 28 -3.06 7.30 -12.99
N GLY A 29 -1.74 7.54 -13.04
CA GLY A 29 -1.10 8.71 -12.43
C GLY A 29 -0.80 8.49 -10.95
N ASP A 30 -1.54 9.17 -10.08
CA ASP A 30 -1.38 9.14 -8.63
C ASP A 30 -2.62 8.49 -7.94
N LEU A 31 -2.57 8.29 -6.62
CA LEU A 31 -3.67 7.67 -5.87
C LEU A 31 -4.93 8.55 -5.87
N HIS A 32 -4.78 9.87 -5.95
CA HIS A 32 -5.91 10.80 -6.03
C HIS A 32 -6.65 10.62 -7.36
N ASP A 33 -5.91 10.46 -8.46
CA ASP A 33 -6.46 10.21 -9.78
C ASP A 33 -7.05 8.80 -9.88
N PHE A 34 -6.41 7.80 -9.30
CA PHE A 34 -6.94 6.43 -9.28
C PHE A 34 -8.29 6.35 -8.52
N MET A 35 -8.42 7.01 -7.37
CA MET A 35 -9.64 6.97 -6.54
C MET A 35 -10.64 8.08 -6.86
N GLN A 36 -10.28 9.02 -7.74
CA GLN A 36 -11.04 10.25 -8.00
C GLN A 36 -11.35 11.05 -6.71
N TRP A 37 -10.43 11.01 -5.75
CA TRP A 37 -10.52 11.73 -4.48
C TRP A 37 -9.65 12.98 -4.55
N LYS A 38 -10.21 14.14 -4.19
CA LYS A 38 -9.50 15.43 -4.22
C LYS A 38 -9.12 15.96 -2.84
N GLY A 39 -9.54 15.29 -1.77
CA GLY A 39 -9.18 15.64 -0.40
C GLY A 39 -7.86 15.00 0.04
N PRO A 40 -7.39 15.29 1.25
CA PRO A 40 -6.21 14.66 1.83
C PRO A 40 -6.30 13.13 1.91
N ILE A 41 -5.16 12.48 1.73
CA ILE A 41 -4.97 11.04 1.93
C ILE A 41 -3.83 10.87 2.95
N LEU A 42 -4.08 10.08 3.99
CA LEU A 42 -3.05 9.54 4.86
C LEU A 42 -2.74 8.12 4.39
N THR A 43 -1.48 7.72 4.32
CA THR A 43 -1.14 6.32 4.01
C THR A 43 -0.27 5.70 5.09
N ASP A 44 -0.57 4.45 5.43
CA ASP A 44 0.32 3.67 6.28
C ASP A 44 1.54 3.14 5.50
N SER A 45 2.49 2.55 6.22
CA SER A 45 3.67 1.91 5.61
C SER A 45 3.42 0.50 5.06
N GLY A 46 2.23 -0.07 5.27
CA GLY A 46 1.91 -1.47 4.98
C GLY A 46 2.63 -2.51 5.84
N GLY A 47 3.58 -2.09 6.69
CA GLY A 47 4.40 -3.00 7.49
C GLY A 47 3.58 -3.83 8.47
N PHE A 48 2.57 -3.23 9.11
CA PHE A 48 1.73 -3.92 10.08
C PHE A 48 1.01 -5.15 9.47
N GLN A 49 0.47 -5.04 8.26
CA GLN A 49 -0.14 -6.17 7.57
C GLN A 49 0.89 -7.27 7.27
N VAL A 50 2.09 -6.93 6.80
CA VAL A 50 3.16 -7.92 6.57
C VAL A 50 3.50 -8.70 7.86
N PHE A 51 3.53 -8.01 9.00
CA PHE A 51 3.74 -8.63 10.32
C PHE A 51 2.50 -9.31 10.90
N SER A 52 1.33 -9.17 10.30
CA SER A 52 0.08 -9.78 10.78
C SER A 52 -0.27 -11.08 10.05
N LEU A 53 0.42 -11.44 8.95
CA LEU A 53 0.14 -12.62 8.11
C LEU A 53 0.40 -14.00 8.75
N GLY A 54 0.61 -14.09 10.07
CA GLY A 54 0.83 -15.35 10.80
C GLY A 54 1.86 -16.30 10.14
N ASP A 55 1.50 -17.57 9.99
CA ASP A 55 2.32 -18.66 9.45
C ASP A 55 2.68 -18.52 7.96
N ILE A 56 2.05 -17.58 7.26
CA ILE A 56 2.28 -17.35 5.82
C ILE A 56 3.64 -16.65 5.60
N ARG A 57 4.29 -16.16 6.67
CA ARG A 57 5.57 -15.44 6.59
C ARG A 57 6.74 -16.21 7.22
N LYS A 58 7.93 -16.06 6.62
CA LYS A 58 9.23 -16.35 7.25
C LYS A 58 10.02 -15.06 7.34
N ILE A 59 10.32 -14.61 8.55
CA ILE A 59 11.17 -13.44 8.79
C ILE A 59 12.62 -13.91 8.86
N THR A 60 13.49 -13.26 8.09
CA THR A 60 14.94 -13.43 8.12
C THR A 60 15.59 -12.06 8.33
N GLU A 61 16.87 -12.02 8.72
CA GLU A 61 17.62 -10.74 8.79
C GLU A 61 17.64 -10.00 7.44
N GLN A 62 17.48 -10.73 6.33
CA GLN A 62 17.55 -10.22 4.97
C GLN A 62 16.19 -9.76 4.41
N GLY A 63 15.09 -10.00 5.12
CA GLY A 63 13.74 -9.71 4.62
C GLY A 63 12.63 -10.58 5.19
N VAL A 64 11.41 -10.26 4.78
CA VAL A 64 10.22 -11.07 5.08
C VAL A 64 9.87 -11.84 3.81
N HIS A 65 9.89 -13.16 3.86
CA HIS A 65 9.27 -13.99 2.84
C HIS A 65 7.80 -14.19 3.21
N PHE A 66 6.87 -14.01 2.29
CA PHE A 66 5.51 -14.49 2.48
C PHE A 66 4.88 -14.88 1.15
N ARG A 67 3.79 -15.64 1.20
CA ARG A 67 2.99 -15.90 0.00
C ARG A 67 1.99 -14.78 -0.21
N ASN A 68 1.84 -14.34 -1.45
CA ASN A 68 0.78 -13.44 -1.85
C ASN A 68 -0.57 -14.02 -1.41
N PRO A 69 -1.34 -13.34 -0.53
CA PRO A 69 -2.61 -13.86 -0.05
C PRO A 69 -3.68 -13.95 -1.16
N ILE A 70 -3.45 -13.32 -2.32
CA ILE A 70 -4.39 -13.30 -3.44
C ILE A 70 -4.16 -14.48 -4.39
N ASN A 71 -2.90 -14.77 -4.75
CA ASN A 71 -2.59 -15.76 -5.78
C ASN A 71 -1.60 -16.85 -5.34
N GLY A 72 -1.03 -16.76 -4.14
CA GLY A 72 -0.12 -17.75 -3.57
C GLY A 72 1.35 -17.61 -3.98
N ASP A 73 1.69 -16.67 -4.87
CA ASP A 73 3.05 -16.48 -5.36
C ASP A 73 4.02 -16.12 -4.21
N PRO A 74 5.26 -16.62 -4.22
CA PRO A 74 6.24 -16.23 -3.22
C PRO A 74 6.65 -14.77 -3.44
N ILE A 75 6.57 -13.98 -2.37
CA ILE A 75 6.98 -12.58 -2.33
C ILE A 75 8.15 -12.45 -1.35
N PHE A 76 9.21 -11.73 -1.76
CA PHE A 76 10.38 -11.44 -0.93
C PHE A 76 10.70 -9.95 -0.84
N PRO A 77 9.98 -9.19 0.01
CA PRO A 77 10.40 -7.86 0.40
C PRO A 77 11.57 -7.94 1.39
N ARG A 78 12.63 -7.19 1.08
CA ARG A 78 13.65 -6.82 2.09
C ARG A 78 12.98 -6.06 3.25
N PRO A 79 13.59 -5.98 4.44
CA PRO A 79 13.04 -5.20 5.55
C PRO A 79 12.95 -3.74 5.07
N GLY A 80 11.74 -3.16 5.09
CA GLY A 80 11.46 -1.84 4.54
C GLY A 80 11.13 -1.78 3.03
N LYS A 81 11.04 -2.91 2.32
CA LYS A 81 10.77 -3.01 0.87
C LYS A 81 9.40 -3.62 0.49
N VAL A 82 8.38 -3.56 1.36
CA VAL A 82 7.10 -3.11 0.77
C VAL A 82 7.42 -1.69 0.40
N ASP A 83 7.90 -1.49 -0.82
CA ASP A 83 8.76 -0.37 -1.15
C ASP A 83 7.96 0.92 -0.99
N GLY A 84 8.04 1.48 0.23
CA GLY A 84 7.31 2.64 0.64
C GLY A 84 7.65 3.79 -0.29
N ASP A 85 8.84 3.83 -0.87
CA ASP A 85 9.26 4.84 -1.83
C ASP A 85 8.54 4.67 -3.18
N SER A 86 8.35 3.43 -3.63
CA SER A 86 7.58 3.14 -4.84
C SER A 86 6.08 3.39 -4.68
N VAL A 87 5.50 3.17 -3.50
CA VAL A 87 4.10 3.53 -3.22
C VAL A 87 3.97 5.03 -2.94
N ARG A 88 4.96 5.65 -2.28
CA ARG A 88 5.10 7.11 -2.12
C ARG A 88 5.15 7.82 -3.46
N SER A 89 5.74 7.20 -4.48
CA SER A 89 5.73 7.76 -5.83
C SER A 89 4.31 7.92 -6.42
N TRP A 90 3.33 7.13 -5.96
CA TRP A 90 1.92 7.27 -6.34
C TRP A 90 1.19 8.36 -5.58
N PHE A 91 1.78 8.96 -4.56
CA PHE A 91 1.10 10.00 -3.80
C PHE A 91 1.34 11.40 -4.39
N GLY A 92 2.29 11.52 -5.32
CA GLY A 92 2.73 12.81 -5.86
C GLY A 92 3.37 13.66 -4.75
N TYR A 93 4.16 14.67 -5.13
CA TYR A 93 4.75 15.61 -4.17
C TYR A 93 3.70 16.59 -3.55
N ARG A 94 2.44 16.17 -3.42
CA ARG A 94 1.45 16.91 -2.64
C ARG A 94 1.61 16.47 -1.20
N HIS A 95 1.69 17.42 -0.28
CA HIS A 95 1.87 17.18 1.14
C HIS A 95 0.66 16.42 1.68
N ASP A 96 0.70 15.10 1.54
CA ASP A 96 -0.09 14.15 2.30
C ASP A 96 0.46 14.19 3.74
N LEU A 97 -0.45 14.41 4.70
CA LEU A 97 -0.13 14.63 6.11
C LEU A 97 0.37 13.36 6.79
#